data_AF-A0A9W8P7C4-F1
#
_entry.id   AF-A0A9W8P7C4-F1
#
_cell.length_a   1.000
_cell.length_b   1.000
_cell.length_c   1.000
_cell.angle_alpha   90.00
_cell.angle_beta   90.00
_cell.angle_gamma   90.00
#
_symmetry.space_group_name_H-M   'P 1'
#
loop_
_entity.id
_entity.type
_entity.pdbx_description
1 polymer ?
#
loop_
_entity_poly.entity_id
_entity_poly.type
_entity_poly.pdbx_seq_one_letter_code
_entity_poly.pdbx_strand_id
1 'polypeptide(L)'
;MLGIQPENDTAYTDIRLYRALGHTYLKDAGHLTTNPSFIVSVALSPLPTPEAEADFNAWYEEEHINLLSQVPGWQACRRFSLVDAIKSTVDSASPPRYLALHAYQDLDGFATPQFRTATNTPWRTRVMQGIVASERNVYRLAE
;
A
#
# COMPACT_ATOMS: atom_id res chain seq x y z
N MET A 1 2.81 6.73 20.91
CA MET A 1 2.73 8.20 20.92
C MET A 1 4.08 8.70 20.48
N LEU A 2 4.18 9.28 19.28
CA LEU A 2 5.41 9.86 18.77
C LEU A 2 5.78 11.03 19.69
N GLY A 3 6.88 10.93 20.44
CA GLY A 3 7.29 11.91 21.46
C GLY A 3 7.83 13.23 20.90
N ILE A 4 7.14 13.81 19.91
CA ILE A 4 7.53 15.06 19.25
C ILE A 4 6.80 16.22 19.95
N GLN A 5 7.57 17.15 20.55
CA GLN A 5 7.03 18.35 21.21
C GLN A 5 6.55 19.37 20.17
N PRO A 6 5.42 20.08 20.40
CA PRO A 6 4.77 20.92 19.40
C PRO A 6 5.32 22.35 19.27
N GLU A 7 6.31 22.76 20.07
CA GLU A 7 6.84 24.11 20.01
C GLU A 7 7.87 24.34 18.88
N ASN A 8 7.43 25.10 17.87
CA ASN A 8 8.23 25.88 16.92
C ASN A 8 8.79 25.17 15.67
N ASP A 9 7.93 24.70 14.75
CA ASP A 9 8.09 25.00 13.31
C ASP A 9 6.85 24.55 12.51
N THR A 10 6.18 25.46 11.81
CA THR A 10 5.00 25.19 10.97
C THR A 10 5.34 24.51 9.62
N ALA A 11 6.47 23.81 9.53
CA ALA A 11 7.08 23.42 8.25
C ALA A 11 7.04 21.91 7.91
N TYR A 12 6.62 21.01 8.80
CA TYR A 12 6.67 19.55 8.54
C TYR A 12 5.36 18.87 9.00
N THR A 13 4.39 18.63 8.11
CA THR A 13 4.24 17.54 7.10
C THR A 13 3.46 16.36 7.66
N ASP A 14 2.57 15.79 6.85
CA ASP A 14 1.78 14.58 7.14
C ASP A 14 2.71 13.41 7.52
N ILE A 15 2.86 13.15 8.82
CA ILE A 15 3.72 12.07 9.36
C ILE A 15 2.81 10.96 9.88
N ARG A 16 3.01 9.76 9.37
CA ARG A 16 2.18 8.59 9.69
C ARG A 16 3.04 7.48 10.27
N LEU A 17 2.68 6.99 11.44
CA LEU A 17 3.30 5.83 12.06
C LEU A 17 2.57 4.57 11.61
N TYR A 18 3.33 3.64 11.05
CA TYR A 18 2.82 2.38 10.54
C TYR A 18 3.47 1.19 11.24
N ARG A 19 2.71 0.10 11.44
CA ARG A 19 3.19 -1.20 11.88
C ARG A 19 3.15 -2.17 10.71
N ALA A 20 4.24 -2.92 10.50
CA ALA A 20 4.28 -3.93 9.45
C ALA A 20 3.24 -5.04 9.68
N LEU A 21 2.59 -5.46 8.61
CA LEU A 21 1.73 -6.64 8.57
C LEU A 21 2.52 -7.78 7.92
N GLY A 22 2.71 -8.86 8.67
CA GLY A 22 3.34 -10.08 8.16
C GLY A 22 4.77 -9.90 7.63
N HIS A 23 5.10 -10.71 6.63
CA HIS A 23 6.41 -10.74 5.98
C HIS A 23 6.43 -9.89 4.70
N THR A 24 7.63 -9.64 4.17
CA THR A 24 7.81 -8.99 2.87
C THR A 24 7.62 -10.02 1.75
N TYR A 25 6.84 -9.67 0.73
CA TYR A 25 6.66 -10.48 -0.47
C TYR A 25 7.72 -10.10 -1.49
N LEU A 26 8.40 -11.09 -2.04
CA LEU A 26 9.50 -10.93 -2.99
C LEU A 26 9.31 -11.91 -4.14
N LYS A 27 9.66 -11.49 -5.35
CA LYS A 27 9.49 -12.32 -6.54
C LYS A 27 10.43 -13.53 -6.56
N ASP A 28 11.71 -13.29 -6.28
CA ASP A 28 12.77 -14.31 -6.48
C ASP A 28 13.70 -14.46 -5.26
N ALA A 29 14.71 -13.60 -5.13
CA ALA A 29 15.97 -13.91 -4.41
C ALA A 29 15.95 -13.74 -2.88
N GLY A 30 14.79 -13.65 -2.24
CA GLY A 30 14.70 -13.32 -0.81
C GLY A 30 15.21 -11.91 -0.44
N HIS A 31 15.66 -11.13 -1.43
CA HIS A 31 15.96 -9.71 -1.38
C HIS A 31 15.84 -9.10 -2.80
N LEU A 32 15.82 -7.76 -2.88
CA LEU A 32 15.94 -7.05 -4.15
C LEU A 32 17.40 -7.05 -4.61
N THR A 33 17.65 -7.44 -5.85
CA THR A 33 19.00 -7.46 -6.44
C THR A 33 19.40 -6.14 -7.08
N THR A 34 18.44 -5.24 -7.30
CA THR A 34 18.61 -3.90 -7.85
C THR A 34 17.71 -2.92 -7.09
N ASN A 35 18.03 -1.63 -7.15
CA ASN A 35 17.12 -0.60 -6.67
C ASN A 35 15.89 -0.57 -7.59
N PRO A 36 14.66 -0.51 -7.05
CA PRO A 36 13.49 -0.30 -7.88
C PRO A 36 13.54 1.07 -8.55
N SER A 37 13.03 1.17 -9.77
CA SER A 37 12.83 2.48 -10.42
C SER A 37 11.53 3.15 -10.00
N PHE A 38 10.60 2.40 -9.41
CA PHE A 38 9.32 2.93 -8.96
C PHE A 38 8.88 2.34 -7.61
N ILE A 39 8.26 3.19 -6.80
CA ILE A 39 7.43 2.78 -5.67
C ILE A 39 5.99 3.17 -5.96
N VAL A 40 5.08 2.20 -5.88
CA VAL A 40 3.64 2.45 -5.93
C VAL A 40 3.08 2.27 -4.53
N SER A 41 2.64 3.38 -3.95
CA SER A 41 1.97 3.42 -2.66
C SER A 41 0.46 3.33 -2.86
N VAL A 42 -0.17 2.38 -2.18
CA VAL A 42 -1.62 2.20 -2.18
C VAL A 42 -2.08 2.10 -0.73
N ALA A 43 -2.74 3.15 -0.25
CA ALA A 43 -3.34 3.16 1.07
C ALA A 43 -4.85 3.06 0.96
N LEU A 44 -5.45 2.14 1.72
CA LEU A 44 -6.88 1.83 1.68
C LEU A 44 -7.45 1.66 3.10
N SER A 45 -8.70 2.06 3.29
CA SER A 45 -9.49 1.73 4.48
C SER A 45 -10.71 0.92 4.05
N PRO A 46 -10.82 -0.37 4.41
CA PRO A 46 -12.12 -1.03 4.35
C PRO A 46 -13.05 -0.41 5.40
N LEU A 47 -14.35 -0.69 5.26
CA LEU A 47 -15.35 -0.47 6.31
C LEU A 47 -14.78 -0.91 7.67
N PRO A 48 -14.99 -0.14 8.75
CA PRO A 48 -14.41 -0.42 10.07
C PRO A 48 -15.22 -1.49 10.80
N THR A 49 -15.44 -2.63 10.17
CA THR A 49 -16.01 -3.83 10.80
C THR A 49 -14.97 -4.96 10.78
N PRO A 50 -14.96 -5.83 11.80
CA PRO A 50 -14.02 -6.95 11.85
C PRO A 50 -14.06 -7.84 10.60
N GLU A 51 -15.25 -8.05 10.03
CA GLU A 51 -15.46 -8.92 8.87
C GLU A 51 -14.88 -8.30 7.59
N ALA A 52 -15.10 -7.00 7.37
CA ALA A 52 -14.58 -6.30 6.19
C ALA A 52 -13.05 -6.18 6.25
N GLU A 53 -12.50 -5.95 7.45
CA GLU A 53 -11.04 -5.92 7.66
C GLU A 53 -10.40 -7.29 7.47
N ALA A 54 -11.01 -8.35 8.01
CA ALA A 54 -10.53 -9.71 7.82
C ALA A 54 -10.55 -10.10 6.33
N ASP A 55 -11.65 -9.83 5.63
CA ASP A 55 -11.79 -10.13 4.20
C ASP A 55 -10.81 -9.34 3.33
N PHE A 56 -10.61 -8.04 3.62
CA PHE A 56 -9.62 -7.20 2.95
C PHE A 56 -8.19 -7.71 3.13
N ASN A 57 -7.84 -8.13 4.36
CA ASN A 57 -6.51 -8.64 4.65
C ASN A 57 -6.27 -10.01 4.01
N ALA A 58 -7.24 -10.92 4.12
CA ALA A 58 -7.19 -12.24 3.48
C ALA A 58 -7.05 -12.11 1.95
N TRP A 59 -7.83 -11.23 1.32
CA TRP A 59 -7.72 -10.97 -0.12
C TRP A 59 -6.29 -10.55 -0.53
N TYR A 60 -5.67 -9.65 0.25
CA TYR A 60 -4.30 -9.21 -0.04
C TYR A 60 -3.29 -10.37 0.03
N GLU A 61 -3.40 -11.20 1.08
CA GLU A 61 -2.43 -12.26 1.38
C GLU A 61 -2.62 -13.50 0.49
N GLU A 62 -3.87 -13.88 0.22
CA GLU A 62 -4.21 -15.13 -0.44
C GLU A 62 -4.34 -15.01 -1.97
N GLU A 63 -4.72 -13.83 -2.47
CA GLU A 63 -5.00 -13.62 -3.90
C GLU A 63 -4.16 -12.48 -4.49
N HIS A 64 -4.30 -11.27 -3.95
CA HIS A 64 -3.90 -10.06 -4.66
C HIS A 64 -2.40 -9.98 -4.92
N ILE A 65 -1.57 -10.21 -3.89
CA ILE A 65 -0.12 -10.10 -4.02
C ILE A 65 0.44 -11.20 -4.92
N ASN A 66 -0.11 -12.40 -4.83
CA ASN A 66 0.29 -13.51 -5.70
C ASN A 66 -0.04 -13.21 -7.18
N LEU A 67 -1.19 -12.62 -7.47
CA LEU A 67 -1.52 -12.21 -8.84
C LEU A 67 -0.66 -11.03 -9.31
N LEU A 68 -0.39 -10.05 -8.44
CA LEU A 68 0.49 -8.92 -8.77
C LEU A 68 1.95 -9.33 -9.00
N SER A 69 2.45 -10.37 -8.32
CA SER A 69 3.83 -10.84 -8.52
C SER A 69 4.08 -11.40 -9.93
N GLN A 70 3.00 -11.83 -10.62
CA GLN A 70 3.04 -12.26 -12.01
C GLN A 70 3.10 -11.10 -13.00
N VAL A 71 2.86 -9.86 -12.56
CA VAL A 71 2.93 -8.68 -13.43
C VAL A 71 4.40 -8.40 -13.78
N PRO A 72 4.73 -8.23 -15.08
CA PRO A 72 6.06 -7.80 -15.48
C PRO A 72 6.46 -6.49 -14.78
N GLY A 73 7.72 -6.37 -14.40
CA GLY A 73 8.23 -5.22 -13.65
C GLY A 73 7.97 -5.26 -12.14
N TRP A 74 7.03 -6.06 -11.62
CA TRP A 74 6.81 -6.19 -10.16
C TRP A 74 7.99 -6.91 -9.49
N GLN A 75 8.47 -6.38 -8.36
CA GLN A 75 9.62 -6.93 -7.64
C GLN A 75 9.29 -7.35 -6.20
N ALA A 76 8.55 -6.51 -5.47
CA ALA A 76 8.26 -6.74 -4.05
C ALA A 76 6.99 -6.02 -3.57
N CYS A 77 6.48 -6.45 -2.42
CA CYS A 77 5.45 -5.75 -1.67
C CYS A 77 5.67 -5.86 -0.17
N ARG A 78 5.38 -4.78 0.57
CA ARG A 78 5.21 -4.83 2.02
C ARG A 78 3.96 -4.09 2.45
N ARG A 79 3.24 -4.66 3.42
CA ARG A 79 1.99 -4.12 3.95
C ARG A 79 2.16 -3.62 5.36
N PHE A 80 1.34 -2.63 5.71
CA PHE A 80 1.34 -2.00 7.02
C PHE A 80 -0.06 -1.59 7.45
N SER A 81 -0.28 -1.51 8.76
CA SER A 81 -1.44 -0.88 9.38
C SER A 81 -1.03 0.41 10.08
N LEU A 82 -1.86 1.44 9.97
CA LEU A 82 -1.68 2.72 10.62
C LEU A 82 -1.79 2.54 12.14
N VAL A 83 -0.85 3.12 12.87
CA VAL A 83 -0.82 3.17 14.33
C VAL A 83 -1.21 4.55 14.83
N ASP A 84 -0.65 5.59 14.20
CA ASP A 84 -0.82 6.98 14.61
C ASP A 84 -0.54 7.92 13.42
N ALA A 85 -1.02 9.16 13.46
CA ALA A 85 -0.74 10.16 12.44
C ALA A 85 -0.72 11.58 13.02
N ILE A 86 0.32 12.33 12.70
CA ILE A 86 0.42 13.77 12.95
C ILE A 86 0.05 14.49 11.65
N LYS A 87 -0.96 15.37 11.74
CA LYS A 87 -1.41 16.19 10.61
C LYS A 87 -1.09 17.64 10.87
N SER A 88 -0.52 18.32 9.87
CA SER A 88 -0.19 19.74 9.99
C SER A 88 -1.37 20.68 9.74
N THR A 89 -2.54 20.17 9.32
CA THR A 89 -3.71 21.00 9.02
C THR A 89 -5.00 20.43 9.62
N VAL A 90 -5.83 21.33 10.15
CA VAL A 90 -7.08 21.07 10.86
C VAL A 90 -8.16 20.42 9.96
N ASP A 91 -7.97 20.45 8.62
CA ASP A 91 -9.00 20.08 7.64
C ASP A 91 -8.68 18.83 6.79
N SER A 92 -7.61 18.09 7.07
CA SER A 92 -7.29 16.87 6.29
C SER A 92 -8.09 15.65 6.81
N ALA A 93 -8.71 14.88 5.91
CA ALA A 93 -9.36 13.61 6.24
C ALA A 93 -8.37 12.62 6.88
N SER A 94 -8.82 11.73 7.79
CA SER A 94 -7.94 10.70 8.40
C SER A 94 -7.27 9.85 7.32
N PRO A 95 -5.95 9.61 7.40
CA PRO A 95 -5.26 8.83 6.38
C PRO A 95 -5.81 7.39 6.36
N PRO A 96 -5.75 6.70 5.21
CA PRO A 96 -6.24 5.34 5.15
C PRO A 96 -5.46 4.40 6.09
N ARG A 97 -6.17 3.43 6.66
CA ARG A 97 -5.68 2.61 7.79
C ARG A 97 -4.69 1.52 7.38
N TYR A 98 -4.65 1.15 6.12
CA TYR A 98 -3.72 0.16 5.60
C TYR A 98 -2.91 0.76 4.46
N LEU A 99 -1.64 0.38 4.38
CA LEU A 99 -0.71 0.81 3.34
C LEU A 99 -0.05 -0.42 2.72
N ALA A 100 -0.06 -0.50 1.39
CA ALA A 100 0.79 -1.40 0.62
C ALA A 100 1.80 -0.57 -0.17
N LEU A 101 3.08 -0.92 -0.04
CA LEU A 101 4.17 -0.36 -0.83
C LEU A 101 4.67 -1.44 -1.78
N HIS A 102 4.52 -1.19 -3.08
CA HIS A 102 5.01 -2.07 -4.13
C HIS A 102 6.24 -1.49 -4.79
N ALA A 103 7.27 -2.33 -4.95
CA ALA A 103 8.47 -2.02 -5.71
C ALA A 103 8.33 -2.54 -7.14
N TYR A 104 8.66 -1.69 -8.11
CA TYR A 104 8.63 -2.00 -9.53
C TYR A 104 9.91 -1.53 -10.24
N GLN A 105 10.35 -2.32 -11.21
CA GLN A 105 11.41 -1.92 -12.15
C GLN A 105 10.87 -1.01 -13.26
N ASP A 106 9.64 -1.28 -13.72
CA ASP A 106 8.94 -0.51 -14.74
C ASP A 106 7.42 -0.61 -14.50
N LEU A 107 6.64 0.20 -15.21
CA LEU A 107 5.19 0.24 -15.09
C LEU A 107 4.46 -0.31 -16.33
N ASP A 108 5.19 -0.85 -17.31
CA ASP A 108 4.61 -1.38 -18.55
C ASP A 108 3.71 -2.59 -18.27
N GLY A 109 4.03 -3.30 -17.18
CA GLY A 109 3.20 -4.37 -16.61
C GLY A 109 1.72 -3.99 -16.43
N PHE A 110 1.38 -2.71 -16.23
CA PHE A 110 -0.01 -2.28 -16.04
C PHE A 110 -0.88 -2.40 -17.30
N ALA A 111 -0.27 -2.50 -18.49
CA ALA A 111 -1.00 -2.75 -19.73
C ALA A 111 -1.25 -4.25 -20.00
N THR A 112 -0.71 -5.14 -19.16
CA THR A 112 -0.67 -6.58 -19.46
C THR A 112 -1.95 -7.32 -19.02
N PRO A 113 -2.24 -8.50 -19.62
CA PRO A 113 -3.31 -9.39 -19.14
C PRO A 113 -3.16 -9.80 -17.67
N GLN A 114 -1.94 -9.96 -17.17
CA GLN A 114 -1.65 -10.33 -15.78
C GLN A 114 -2.19 -9.25 -14.82
N PHE A 115 -1.90 -7.98 -15.11
CA PHE A 115 -2.41 -6.87 -14.31
C PHE A 115 -3.93 -6.76 -14.41
N ARG A 116 -4.50 -6.96 -15.61
CA ARG A 116 -5.95 -7.01 -15.81
C ARG A 116 -6.59 -8.11 -14.96
N THR A 117 -6.03 -9.31 -14.93
CA THR A 117 -6.51 -10.40 -14.08
C THR A 117 -6.41 -10.02 -12.60
N ALA A 118 -5.25 -9.54 -12.15
CA ALA A 118 -5.01 -9.15 -10.75
C ALA A 118 -5.96 -8.05 -10.23
N THR A 119 -6.52 -7.24 -11.12
CA THR A 119 -7.37 -6.09 -10.78
C THR A 119 -8.85 -6.27 -11.12
N ASN A 120 -9.26 -7.42 -11.67
CA ASN A 120 -10.64 -7.70 -12.06
C ASN A 120 -11.19 -9.03 -11.50
N THR A 121 -10.58 -9.59 -10.45
CA THR A 121 -11.16 -10.76 -9.78
C THR A 121 -12.49 -10.39 -9.09
N PRO A 122 -13.42 -11.36 -8.92
CA PRO A 122 -14.63 -11.13 -8.15
C PRO A 122 -14.34 -10.71 -6.70
N TRP A 123 -13.31 -11.29 -6.07
CA TRP A 123 -12.94 -10.97 -4.68
C TRP A 123 -12.41 -9.54 -4.56
N ARG A 124 -11.46 -9.13 -5.42
CA ARG A 124 -11.01 -7.74 -5.51
C ARG A 124 -12.19 -6.80 -5.69
N THR A 125 -13.10 -7.11 -6.60
CA THR A 125 -14.28 -6.26 -6.87
C THR A 125 -15.12 -6.05 -5.61
N ARG A 126 -15.43 -7.13 -4.89
CA ARG A 126 -16.17 -7.09 -3.61
C ARG A 126 -15.44 -6.29 -2.54
N VAL A 127 -14.13 -6.53 -2.34
CA VAL A 127 -13.33 -5.80 -1.35
C VAL A 127 -13.30 -4.31 -1.67
N MET A 128 -13.11 -3.95 -2.94
CA MET A 128 -13.01 -2.56 -3.37
C MET A 128 -14.33 -1.80 -3.25
N GLN A 129 -15.48 -2.48 -3.33
CA GLN A 129 -16.79 -1.87 -3.02
C GLN A 129 -16.93 -1.47 -1.54
N GLY A 130 -16.20 -2.14 -0.65
CA GLY A 130 -16.19 -1.88 0.80
C GLY A 130 -15.12 -0.88 1.24
N ILE A 131 -14.38 -0.24 0.32
CA ILE A 131 -13.35 0.75 0.67
C ILE A 131 -13.98 2.13 0.90
N VAL A 132 -13.71 2.72 2.05
CA VAL A 132 -14.25 4.02 2.49
C VAL A 132 -13.23 5.16 2.42
N ALA A 133 -11.95 4.86 2.26
CA ALA A 133 -10.91 5.85 2.00
C ALA A 133 -9.79 5.22 1.17
N SER A 134 -9.22 6.00 0.24
CA SER A 134 -8.13 5.55 -0.60
C SER A 134 -7.17 6.68 -0.91
N GLU A 135 -5.88 6.36 -0.96
CA GLU A 135 -4.82 7.23 -1.44
C GLU A 135 -3.87 6.39 -2.30
N ARG A 136 -3.48 6.88 -3.47
CA ARG A 136 -2.55 6.18 -4.35
C ARG A 136 -1.53 7.15 -4.93
N ASN A 137 -0.27 6.87 -4.69
CA ASN A 137 0.84 7.64 -5.22
C ASN A 137 1.80 6.74 -6.00
N VAL A 138 2.43 7.31 -7.03
CA VAL A 138 3.47 6.65 -7.81
C VAL A 138 4.70 7.53 -7.76
N TYR A 139 5.80 6.97 -7.25
CA TYR A 139 7.07 7.65 -7.14
C TYR A 139 8.03 7.03 -8.15
N ARG A 140 8.58 7.86 -9.03
CA ARG A 140 9.74 7.50 -9.83
C ARG A 140 10.99 7.77 -9.01
N LEU A 141 11.87 6.79 -8.92
CA LEU A 141 13.14 6.89 -8.23
C LEU A 141 14.22 7.24 -9.26
N ALA A 142 15.05 8.24 -8.93
CA ALA A 142 16.24 8.54 -9.70
C ALA A 142 17.38 7.64 -9.24
N GLU A 143 18.28 7.29 -10.17
CA GLU A 143 19.52 6.57 -9.88
C GLU A 143 20.59 7.50 -9.28
#